data_AF-A0A7Z9T7I2-F1
#
_entry.id   AF-A0A7Z9T7I2-F1
#
_cell.length_a   1.000
_cell.length_b   1.000
_cell.length_c   1.000
_cell.angle_alpha   90.00
_cell.angle_beta   90.00
_cell.angle_gamma   90.00
#
_symmetry.space_group_name_H-M   'P 1'
#
loop_
_entity.id
_entity.type
_entity.pdbx_description
1 polymer ?
#
loop_
_entity_poly.entity_id
_entity_poly.type
_entity_poly.pdbx_seq_one_letter_code
_entity_poly.pdbx_strand_id
1 'polypeptide(L)'
;MNYQRQQTPALQGSYTSTPVEFLGVDRRATFITRTYNHLFAAIVGFIVVEMFLFTSGLAEPIARAMLGGSWMLVLMLFMGLSWLATRTATQSKSLKNQYLALSGFVVGEAIIFV
;
A
#
# COMPACT_ATOMS: atom_id res chain seq x y z
N MET A 1 0.80 -11.30 -43.75
CA MET A 1 0.22 -10.13 -43.07
C MET A 1 1.33 -9.49 -42.24
N ASN A 2 1.95 -8.42 -42.73
CA ASN A 2 3.11 -7.78 -42.10
C ASN A 2 2.62 -6.79 -41.03
N TYR A 3 2.83 -7.09 -39.76
CA TYR A 3 2.69 -6.11 -38.68
C TYR A 3 3.91 -5.18 -38.73
N GLN A 4 3.90 -4.25 -39.70
CA GLN A 4 4.81 -3.13 -39.68
C GLN A 4 4.63 -2.42 -38.35
N ARG A 5 5.70 -2.44 -37.56
CA ARG A 5 5.89 -1.65 -36.35
C ARG A 5 5.52 -0.21 -36.67
N GLN A 6 4.32 0.21 -36.26
CA GLN A 6 3.98 1.61 -36.18
C GLN A 6 4.90 2.20 -35.11
N GLN A 7 6.02 2.75 -35.57
CA GLN A 7 6.89 3.60 -34.79
C GLN A 7 6.06 4.81 -34.37
N THR A 8 5.61 4.79 -33.11
CA THR A 8 5.01 5.96 -32.46
C THR A 8 6.06 7.08 -32.46
N PRO A 9 5.72 8.31 -32.87
CA PRO A 9 6.65 9.43 -32.82
C PRO A 9 7.21 9.58 -31.40
N ALA A 10 8.52 9.70 -31.28
CA ALA A 10 9.21 9.94 -30.02
C ALA A 10 8.74 11.27 -29.42
N LEU A 11 7.74 11.23 -28.53
CA LEU A 11 7.48 12.32 -27.60
C LEU A 11 8.63 12.34 -26.60
N GLN A 12 9.69 13.05 -26.98
CA GLN A 12 10.84 13.39 -26.14
C GLN A 12 10.37 14.28 -24.98
N GLY A 13 9.91 13.62 -23.92
CA GLY A 13 9.51 14.23 -22.65
C GLY A 13 9.99 13.35 -21.50
N SER A 14 11.26 13.52 -21.14
CA SER A 14 11.98 13.12 -19.94
C SER A 14 11.17 12.56 -18.75
N TYR A 15 10.79 11.28 -18.75
CA TYR A 15 10.70 10.36 -17.59
C TYR A 15 10.47 8.90 -18.09
N THR A 16 11.42 8.30 -18.80
CA THR A 16 11.22 6.94 -19.36
C THR A 16 11.68 5.86 -18.38
N SER A 17 10.96 5.66 -17.28
CA SER A 17 11.10 4.40 -16.53
C SER A 17 10.52 3.27 -17.38
N THR A 18 11.37 2.33 -17.82
CA THR A 18 10.91 1.15 -18.57
C THR A 18 9.92 0.35 -17.72
N PRO A 19 8.67 0.13 -18.18
CA PRO A 19 7.71 -0.68 -17.44
C PRO A 19 8.24 -2.09 -17.16
N VAL A 20 7.87 -2.66 -15.99
CA VAL A 20 8.40 -3.94 -15.51
C VAL A 20 8.14 -5.08 -16.50
N GLU A 21 7.03 -5.02 -17.25
CA GLU A 21 6.68 -6.02 -18.27
C GLU A 21 7.72 -6.19 -19.38
N PHE A 22 8.44 -5.11 -19.75
CA PHE A 22 9.48 -5.12 -20.78
C PHE A 22 10.86 -5.54 -20.26
N LEU A 23 11.00 -5.83 -18.96
CA LEU A 23 12.26 -6.30 -18.37
C LEU A 23 12.45 -7.81 -18.57
N GLY A 24 13.71 -8.26 -18.47
CA GLY A 24 14.05 -9.69 -18.50
C GLY A 24 13.37 -10.50 -17.39
N VAL A 25 13.20 -11.80 -17.62
CA VAL A 25 12.48 -12.73 -16.72
C VAL A 25 12.93 -12.60 -15.27
N ASP A 26 14.24 -12.60 -15.02
CA ASP A 26 14.80 -12.53 -13.65
C ASP A 26 14.43 -11.25 -12.90
N ARG A 27 14.39 -10.12 -13.61
CA ARG A 27 14.01 -8.81 -13.02
C ARG A 27 12.54 -8.78 -12.65
N ARG A 28 11.67 -9.35 -13.49
CA ARG A 28 10.23 -9.45 -13.22
C ARG A 28 9.96 -10.40 -12.05
N ALA A 29 10.63 -11.56 -12.00
CA ALA A 29 10.56 -12.47 -10.88
C ALA A 29 10.97 -11.79 -9.58
N THR A 30 12.09 -11.06 -9.59
CA THR A 30 12.56 -10.28 -8.44
C THR A 30 11.54 -9.23 -8.00
N PHE A 31 10.91 -8.52 -8.94
CA PHE A 31 9.87 -7.54 -8.63
C PHE A 31 8.67 -8.20 -7.93
N ILE A 32 8.15 -9.30 -8.49
CA ILE A 32 7.01 -10.04 -7.93
C ILE A 32 7.35 -10.54 -6.52
N THR A 33 8.49 -11.22 -6.34
CA THR A 33 8.93 -11.72 -5.03
C THR A 33 9.02 -10.58 -4.00
N ARG A 34 9.56 -9.42 -4.38
CA ARG A 34 9.64 -8.27 -3.49
C ARG A 34 8.24 -7.76 -3.14
N THR A 35 7.34 -7.57 -4.10
CA THR A 35 5.97 -7.12 -3.84
C THR A 35 5.26 -8.03 -2.83
N TYR A 36 5.35 -9.35 -3.02
CA TYR A 36 4.76 -10.30 -2.08
C TYR A 36 5.45 -10.33 -0.72
N ASN A 37 6.76 -10.12 -0.65
CA ASN A 37 7.46 -10.00 0.64
C ASN A 37 7.01 -8.75 1.42
N HIS A 38 6.75 -7.63 0.75
CA HIS A 38 6.22 -6.42 1.42
C HIS A 38 4.80 -6.64 1.91
N LEU A 39 3.96 -7.29 1.10
CA LEU A 39 2.61 -7.69 1.51
C LEU A 39 2.64 -8.63 2.72
N PHE A 40 3.50 -9.65 2.69
CA PHE A 40 3.67 -10.57 3.80
C PHE A 40 4.13 -9.84 5.07
N ALA A 41 5.13 -8.97 4.96
CA ALA A 41 5.60 -8.16 6.09
C ALA A 41 4.49 -7.24 6.63
N ALA A 42 3.66 -6.66 5.77
CA ALA A 42 2.52 -5.84 6.18
C ALA A 42 1.47 -6.65 6.95
N ILE A 43 1.15 -7.88 6.50
CA ILE A 43 0.23 -8.80 7.20
C ILE A 43 0.79 -9.17 8.56
N VAL A 44 2.09 -9.53 8.64
CA VAL A 44 2.74 -9.84 9.93
C VAL A 44 2.73 -8.61 10.84
N GLY A 45 3.03 -7.43 10.32
CA GLY A 45 2.99 -6.18 11.06
C GLY A 45 1.59 -5.89 11.63
N PHE A 46 0.55 -6.08 10.81
CA PHE A 46 -0.84 -5.94 11.23
C PHE A 46 -1.15 -6.88 12.40
N ILE A 47 -0.83 -8.17 12.29
CA ILE A 47 -1.04 -9.17 13.35
C ILE A 47 -0.31 -8.76 14.64
N VAL A 48 0.93 -8.27 14.55
CA VAL A 48 1.69 -7.82 15.72
C VAL A 48 1.03 -6.63 16.40
N VAL A 49 0.52 -5.66 15.63
CA VAL A 49 -0.19 -4.49 16.18
C VAL A 49 -1.49 -4.92 16.83
N GLU A 50 -2.29 -5.77 16.18
CA GLU A 50 -3.51 -6.34 16.73
C GLU A 50 -3.25 -7.07 18.06
N MET A 51 -2.27 -7.99 18.08
CA MET A 51 -1.88 -8.69 19.31
C MET A 51 -1.56 -7.70 20.43
N PHE A 52 -0.83 -6.62 20.13
CA PHE A 52 -0.55 -5.58 21.12
C PHE A 52 -1.83 -4.85 21.58
N LEU A 53 -2.73 -4.45 20.67
CA LEU A 53 -3.98 -3.76 21.00
C LEU A 53 -4.90 -4.61 21.90
N PHE A 54 -5.04 -5.90 21.60
CA PHE A 54 -5.84 -6.82 22.39
C PHE A 54 -5.19 -7.13 23.75
N THR A 55 -3.89 -7.44 23.79
CA THR A 55 -3.21 -7.79 25.04
C THR A 55 -3.02 -6.61 26.00
N SER A 56 -2.96 -5.39 25.48
CA SER A 56 -2.89 -4.16 26.29
C SER A 56 -4.24 -3.69 26.84
N GLY A 57 -5.36 -4.27 26.37
CA GLY A 57 -6.71 -3.84 26.71
C GLY A 57 -7.18 -2.57 25.98
N LEU A 58 -6.41 -2.08 25.01
CA LEU A 58 -6.78 -0.92 24.17
C LEU A 58 -7.87 -1.26 23.14
N ALA A 59 -8.02 -2.54 22.78
CA ALA A 59 -9.00 -2.98 21.80
C ALA A 59 -10.45 -2.61 22.20
N GLU A 60 -10.86 -2.86 23.45
CA GLU A 60 -12.23 -2.59 23.88
C GLU A 60 -12.66 -1.12 23.75
N PRO A 61 -11.93 -0.12 24.27
CA PRO A 61 -12.34 1.27 24.12
C PRO A 61 -12.29 1.75 22.66
N ILE A 62 -11.37 1.24 21.84
CA ILE A 62 -11.30 1.56 20.40
C ILE A 62 -12.53 0.97 19.67
N ALA A 63 -12.83 -0.31 19.89
CA ALA A 63 -13.99 -0.98 19.30
C ALA A 63 -15.31 -0.29 19.70
N ARG A 64 -15.46 0.11 20.97
CA ARG A 64 -16.62 0.89 21.41
C ARG A 64 -16.75 2.22 20.66
N ALA A 65 -15.65 2.91 20.38
CA ALA A 65 -15.67 4.14 19.58
C ALA A 65 -16.03 3.87 18.10
N MET A 66 -15.49 2.80 17.52
CA MET A 66 -15.77 2.41 16.12
C MET A 66 -17.22 1.95 15.92
N LEU A 67 -17.76 1.17 16.87
CA LEU A 67 -19.11 0.61 16.79
C LEU A 67 -20.21 1.55 17.32
N GLY A 68 -19.88 2.45 18.23
CA GLY A 68 -20.83 3.39 18.83
C GLY A 68 -21.11 4.65 17.99
N GLY A 69 -20.23 4.95 17.02
CA GLY A 69 -20.36 6.12 16.15
C GLY A 69 -21.22 5.87 14.89
N SER A 70 -21.28 6.87 14.03
CA SER A 70 -21.85 6.67 12.69
C SER A 70 -20.92 5.78 11.87
N TRP A 71 -21.44 4.66 11.36
CA TRP A 71 -20.74 3.76 10.44
C TRP A 71 -20.08 4.50 9.26
N MET A 72 -20.68 5.61 8.82
CA MET A 72 -20.13 6.43 7.73
C MET A 72 -18.78 7.06 8.08
N LEU A 73 -18.53 7.36 9.37
CA LEU A 73 -17.24 7.88 9.83
C LEU A 73 -16.14 6.82 9.70
N VAL A 74 -16.46 5.57 10.05
CA VAL A 74 -15.52 4.44 9.92
C VAL A 74 -15.16 4.22 8.44
N LEU A 75 -16.16 4.24 7.55
CA LEU A 75 -15.92 4.15 6.10
C LEU A 75 -15.09 5.32 5.58
N MET A 76 -15.35 6.56 6.01
CA MET A 76 -14.55 7.72 5.63
C MET A 76 -13.12 7.62 6.14
N LEU A 77 -12.91 7.08 7.35
CA LEU A 77 -11.58 6.86 7.90
C LEU A 77 -10.82 5.81 7.10
N PHE A 78 -11.44 4.66 6.81
CA PHE A 78 -10.87 3.60 5.98
C PHE A 78 -10.50 4.08 4.58
N MET A 79 -11.45 4.71 3.87
CA MET A 79 -11.20 5.23 2.53
C MET A 79 -10.17 6.35 2.53
N GLY A 80 -10.24 7.27 3.50
CA GLY A 80 -9.32 8.39 3.64
C GLY A 80 -7.89 7.95 3.93
N LEU A 81 -7.72 6.98 4.84
CA LEU A 81 -6.43 6.38 5.18
C LEU A 81 -5.84 5.63 3.97
N SER A 82 -6.65 4.80 3.30
CA SER A 82 -6.27 4.08 2.08
C SER A 82 -5.82 5.03 0.96
N TRP A 83 -6.58 6.10 0.73
CA TRP A 83 -6.26 7.12 -0.25
C TRP A 83 -4.97 7.87 0.11
N LEU A 84 -4.80 8.30 1.37
CA LEU A 84 -3.64 9.04 1.82
C LEU A 84 -2.36 8.20 1.71
N ALA A 85 -2.41 6.94 2.14
CA ALA A 85 -1.29 6.01 2.06
C ALA A 85 -0.88 5.78 0.60
N THR A 86 -1.84 5.45 -0.26
CA THR A 86 -1.60 5.21 -1.70
C THR A 86 -1.04 6.45 -2.37
N ARG A 87 -1.62 7.64 -2.12
CA ARG A 87 -1.15 8.92 -2.66
C ARG A 87 0.29 9.21 -2.20
N THR A 88 0.58 9.03 -0.92
CA THR A 88 1.91 9.29 -0.37
C THR A 88 2.95 8.33 -0.95
N ALA A 89 2.64 7.04 -1.02
CA ALA A 89 3.55 6.04 -1.57
C ALA A 89 3.84 6.27 -3.05
N THR A 90 2.81 6.56 -3.86
CA THR A 90 2.96 6.75 -5.31
C THR A 90 3.63 8.06 -5.71
N GLN A 91 3.44 9.14 -4.93
CA GLN A 91 4.08 10.44 -5.20
C GLN A 91 5.50 10.54 -4.62
N SER A 92 5.88 9.62 -3.73
CA SER A 92 7.18 9.65 -3.07
C SER A 92 8.32 9.21 -4.00
N LYS A 93 9.35 10.07 -4.09
CA LYS A 93 10.66 9.74 -4.71
C LYS A 93 11.65 9.08 -3.74
N SER A 94 11.28 8.95 -2.46
CA SER A 94 12.12 8.39 -1.39
C SER A 94 11.57 7.04 -0.94
N LEU A 95 12.43 6.02 -0.91
CA LEU A 95 12.08 4.70 -0.36
C LEU A 95 11.64 4.79 1.10
N LYS A 96 12.28 5.64 1.91
CA LYS A 96 11.93 5.81 3.33
C LYS A 96 10.47 6.25 3.49
N ASN A 97 10.02 7.19 2.67
CA ASN A 97 8.65 7.71 2.74
C ASN A 97 7.63 6.68 2.21
N GLN A 98 8.01 5.82 1.26
CA GLN A 98 7.15 4.71 0.80
C GLN A 98 6.94 3.69 1.92
N TYR A 99 8.00 3.31 2.65
CA TYR A 99 7.89 2.43 3.81
C TYR A 99 7.15 3.06 4.98
N LEU A 100 7.30 4.38 5.19
CA LEU A 100 6.54 5.10 6.20
C LEU A 100 5.04 5.10 5.87
N ALA A 101 4.68 5.33 4.60
CA ALA A 101 3.29 5.27 4.15
C ALA A 101 2.71 3.86 4.34
N LEU A 102 3.46 2.81 3.98
CA LEU A 102 3.04 1.41 4.19
C LEU A 102 2.86 1.08 5.67
N SER A 103 3.84 1.44 6.51
CA SER A 103 3.80 1.12 7.95
C SER A 103 2.69 1.90 8.66
N GLY A 104 2.52 3.18 8.31
CA GLY A 104 1.42 3.99 8.82
C GLY A 104 0.05 3.45 8.40
N PHE A 105 -0.08 2.96 7.17
CA PHE A 105 -1.28 2.29 6.69
C PHE A 105 -1.58 1.03 7.52
N VAL A 106 -0.60 0.16 7.73
CA VAL A 106 -0.74 -1.06 8.54
C VAL A 106 -1.22 -0.76 9.96
N VAL A 107 -0.62 0.23 10.63
CA VAL A 107 -1.01 0.63 11.99
C VAL A 107 -2.42 1.25 12.01
N GLY A 108 -2.73 2.11 11.05
CA GLY A 108 -4.04 2.76 10.98
C GLY A 108 -5.16 1.75 10.69
N GLU A 109 -4.95 0.81 9.78
CA GLU A 109 -5.90 -0.26 9.48
C GLU A 109 -6.11 -1.19 10.68
N ALA A 110 -5.07 -1.51 11.45
CA ALA A 110 -5.23 -2.28 12.70
C ALA A 110 -6.16 -1.57 13.69
N ILE A 111 -6.00 -0.25 13.86
CA ILE A 111 -6.89 0.53 14.73
C ILE A 111 -8.34 0.51 14.23
N ILE A 112 -8.56 0.52 12.91
CA ILE A 112 -9.90 0.51 12.30
C ILE A 112 -10.55 -0.88 12.42
N PHE A 113 -9.78 -1.96 12.38
CA PHE A 113 -10.27 -3.34 12.35
C PHE A 113 -10.35 -4.05 13.72
N VAL A 114 -9.91 -3.38 14.79
CA VAL A 114 -10.11 -3.83 16.19
C VAL A 114 -11.56 -4.11 16.53
#